data_AF-A0A9N7NK51-F1
#
_entry.id   AF-A0A9N7NK51-F1
#
_cell.length_a   1.000
_cell.length_b   1.000
_cell.length_c   1.000
_cell.angle_alpha   90.00
_cell.angle_beta   90.00
_cell.angle_gamma   90.00
#
_symmetry.space_group_name_H-M   'P 1'
#
loop_
_entity.id
_entity.type
_entity.pdbx_description
1 polymer ?
#
loop_
_entity_poly.entity_id
_entity_poly.type
_entity_poly.pdbx_seq_one_letter_code
_entity_poly.pdbx_strand_id
1 'polypeptide(L)'
;MDDIILQLPQPILHHILRYLPEEEAVRTCLLSKSWRYLGSTRPNFDMREIEFKGSKQEFINLLERCLQLYHDHKICPQEFFLSMTKPDSESVLFLYKWIPVLARDWAVEAFSLSFETRANAFFDLPSVLFESESLQSLYLTGCNLSRVSCFDKEILSVNLKELCLSNVFITEDILE
;
A
#
# COMPACT_ATOMS: atom_id res chain seq x y z
N MET A 1 4.40 -2.76 -29.93
CA MET A 1 5.28 -3.90 -29.61
C MET A 1 4.91 -4.27 -28.20
N ASP A 2 4.03 -5.28 -28.06
CA ASP A 2 3.48 -5.66 -26.77
C ASP A 2 4.51 -6.49 -26.00
N ASP A 3 4.99 -5.95 -24.89
CA ASP A 3 5.95 -6.64 -24.03
C ASP A 3 5.30 -7.87 -23.39
N ILE A 4 5.77 -9.04 -23.81
CA ILE A 4 5.33 -10.37 -23.37
C ILE A 4 5.44 -10.53 -21.84
N ILE A 5 6.34 -9.76 -21.22
CA ILE A 5 6.53 -9.71 -19.76
C ILE A 5 5.26 -9.18 -19.05
N LEU A 6 4.51 -8.27 -19.69
CA LEU A 6 3.30 -7.65 -19.14
C LEU A 6 2.09 -8.60 -19.09
N GLN A 7 2.14 -9.73 -19.81
CA GLN A 7 1.06 -10.72 -19.83
C GLN A 7 1.32 -11.89 -18.86
N LEU A 8 2.48 -11.91 -18.20
CA LEU A 8 2.84 -12.99 -17.32
C LEU A 8 1.90 -13.03 -16.08
N PRO A 9 1.49 -14.24 -15.66
CA PRO A 9 0.89 -14.46 -14.36
C PRO A 9 1.77 -13.89 -13.25
N GLN A 10 1.16 -13.27 -12.25
CA GLN A 10 1.83 -12.65 -11.11
C GLN A 10 2.89 -13.53 -10.42
N PRO A 11 2.67 -14.86 -10.28
CA PRO A 11 3.68 -15.75 -9.71
C PRO A 11 4.96 -15.88 -10.56
N ILE A 12 4.89 -15.60 -11.87
CA ILE A 12 6.05 -15.62 -12.78
C ILE A 12 6.75 -14.26 -12.75
N LEU A 13 6.00 -13.15 -12.69
CA LEU A 13 6.56 -11.80 -12.47
C LEU A 13 7.37 -11.74 -11.18
N HIS A 14 6.84 -12.29 -10.08
CA HIS A 14 7.56 -12.36 -8.81
C HIS A 14 8.83 -13.21 -8.87
N HIS A 15 8.79 -14.32 -9.62
CA HIS A 15 9.97 -15.15 -9.83
C HIS A 15 11.04 -14.37 -10.60
N ILE A 16 10.65 -13.68 -11.68
CA ILE A 16 11.55 -12.83 -12.47
C ILE A 16 12.14 -11.72 -11.58
N LEU A 17 11.32 -10.92 -10.92
CA LEU A 17 11.72 -9.80 -10.03
C LEU A 17 12.74 -10.19 -8.96
N ARG A 18 12.68 -11.44 -8.46
CA ARG A 18 13.62 -11.96 -7.47
C ARG A 18 15.04 -12.14 -8.01
N TYR A 19 15.18 -12.50 -9.29
CA TYR A 19 16.47 -12.76 -9.94
C TYR A 19 16.96 -11.59 -10.78
N LEU A 20 16.14 -10.55 -10.94
CA LEU A 20 16.54 -9.36 -11.68
C LEU A 20 17.55 -8.54 -10.86
N PRO A 21 18.66 -8.10 -11.49
CA PRO A 21 19.49 -7.01 -10.99
C PRO A 21 18.65 -5.80 -10.60
N GLU A 22 19.19 -4.97 -9.73
CA GLU A 22 18.44 -3.86 -9.14
C GLU A 22 17.69 -3.04 -10.17
N GLU A 23 18.37 -2.61 -11.23
CA GLU A 23 17.83 -1.83 -12.34
C GLU A 23 16.73 -2.53 -13.17
N GLU A 24 16.74 -3.85 -13.26
CA GLU A 24 15.74 -4.59 -14.02
C GLU A 24 14.50 -4.91 -13.17
N ALA A 25 14.72 -5.17 -11.88
CA ALA A 25 13.64 -5.27 -10.90
C ALA A 25 12.89 -3.94 -10.81
N VAL A 26 13.62 -2.82 -10.85
CA VAL A 26 13.10 -1.44 -10.95
C VAL A 26 12.16 -1.30 -12.15
N ARG A 27 12.63 -1.64 -13.36
CA ARG A 27 11.82 -1.55 -14.59
C ARG A 27 10.59 -2.43 -14.51
N THR A 28 10.71 -3.61 -13.92
CA THR A 28 9.60 -4.56 -13.84
C THR A 28 8.58 -4.20 -12.74
N CYS A 29 8.97 -3.66 -11.57
CA CYS A 29 8.04 -3.10 -10.57
C CYS A 29 7.24 -1.95 -11.23
N LEU A 30 7.95 -1.06 -11.92
CA LEU A 30 7.33 0.08 -12.59
C LEU A 30 6.41 -0.40 -13.71
N LEU A 31 6.78 -1.39 -14.53
CA LEU A 31 5.97 -1.84 -15.67
C LEU A 31 4.85 -2.84 -15.31
N SER A 32 4.86 -3.43 -14.11
CA SER A 32 3.89 -4.41 -13.65
C SER A 32 2.48 -3.81 -13.51
N LYS A 33 1.64 -4.07 -14.53
CA LYS A 33 0.16 -4.04 -14.55
C LYS A 33 -0.56 -2.94 -13.73
N SER A 34 -0.20 -1.68 -13.95
CA SER A 34 -1.08 -0.56 -13.55
C SER A 34 -1.24 0.55 -14.59
N TRP A 35 -0.44 0.57 -15.65
CA TRP A 35 -0.47 1.66 -16.64
C TRP A 35 -1.62 1.57 -17.65
N ARG A 36 -2.40 0.48 -17.66
CA ARG A 36 -3.28 0.16 -18.80
C ARG A 36 -4.73 -0.12 -18.46
N TYR A 37 -5.22 0.08 -17.23
CA TYR A 37 -6.65 -0.18 -17.05
C TYR A 37 -7.53 0.94 -17.65
N LEU A 38 -7.39 2.22 -17.31
CA LEU A 38 -8.41 3.21 -17.75
C LEU A 38 -7.89 4.66 -17.86
N GLY A 39 -6.95 4.94 -18.77
CA GLY A 39 -6.61 6.33 -19.11
C GLY A 39 -6.00 7.18 -17.99
N SER A 40 -5.47 6.57 -16.93
CA SER A 40 -4.71 7.26 -15.90
C SER A 40 -3.34 7.70 -16.43
N THR A 41 -2.94 8.91 -16.08
CA THR A 41 -1.62 9.48 -16.39
C THR A 41 -0.55 9.10 -15.36
N ARG A 42 -0.93 8.46 -14.25
CA ARG A 42 -0.03 8.10 -13.14
C ARG A 42 -0.01 6.57 -12.94
N PRO A 43 1.13 6.00 -12.50
CA PRO A 43 1.18 4.57 -12.16
C PRO A 43 0.34 4.23 -10.92
N ASN A 44 -0.05 2.96 -10.77
CA ASN A 44 -0.54 2.43 -9.50
C ASN A 44 0.47 1.44 -8.91
N PHE A 45 0.50 1.39 -7.59
CA PHE A 45 1.29 0.43 -6.82
C PHE A 45 0.34 -0.68 -6.33
N ASP A 46 0.52 -1.93 -6.78
CA ASP A 46 -0.25 -3.09 -6.30
C ASP A 46 0.71 -4.23 -5.99
N MET A 47 0.82 -4.58 -4.71
CA MET A 47 1.64 -5.69 -4.24
C MET A 47 0.89 -6.50 -3.18
N ARG A 48 0.87 -7.83 -3.39
CA ARG A 48 0.16 -8.76 -2.51
C ARG A 48 1.06 -9.93 -2.13
N GLU A 49 1.28 -10.11 -0.83
CA GLU A 49 2.15 -11.14 -0.29
C GLU A 49 1.67 -12.55 -0.65
N ILE A 50 0.35 -12.79 -0.70
CA ILE A 50 -0.22 -14.10 -1.04
C ILE A 50 0.18 -14.59 -2.44
N GLU A 51 0.43 -13.66 -3.37
CA GLU A 51 0.89 -13.97 -4.72
C GLU A 51 2.41 -14.09 -4.79
N PHE A 52 3.13 -13.66 -3.74
CA PHE A 52 4.58 -13.67 -3.67
C PHE A 52 5.15 -15.04 -3.31
N LYS A 53 6.01 -15.55 -4.20
CA LYS A 53 6.72 -16.81 -4.01
C LYS A 53 8.06 -16.56 -3.32
N GLY A 54 8.04 -16.45 -2.00
CA GLY A 54 9.24 -16.27 -1.21
C GLY A 54 8.93 -16.15 0.28
N SER A 55 9.97 -15.86 1.05
CA SER A 55 9.81 -15.49 2.45
C SER A 55 9.23 -14.08 2.57
N LYS A 56 8.57 -13.81 3.71
CA LYS A 56 8.05 -12.48 4.03
C LYS A 56 9.13 -11.40 4.05
N GLN A 57 10.32 -11.74 4.54
CA GLN A 57 11.50 -10.87 4.49
C GLN A 57 11.86 -10.45 3.05
N GLU A 58 11.86 -11.40 2.12
CA GLU A 58 12.13 -11.11 0.70
C GLU A 58 11.03 -10.22 0.09
N PHE A 59 9.78 -10.40 0.51
CA PHE A 59 8.68 -9.54 0.11
C PHE A 59 8.86 -8.10 0.61
N ILE A 60 9.18 -7.92 1.90
CA ILE A 60 9.45 -6.60 2.49
C ILE A 60 10.64 -5.93 1.80
N ASN A 61 11.72 -6.67 1.52
CA ASN A 61 12.87 -6.13 0.79
C ASN A 61 12.49 -5.67 -0.63
N LEU A 62 11.59 -6.39 -1.30
CA LEU A 62 11.08 -5.98 -2.60
C LEU A 62 10.20 -4.73 -2.49
N LEU A 63 9.31 -4.66 -1.49
CA LEU A 63 8.48 -3.49 -1.22
C LEU A 63 9.34 -2.24 -0.97
N GLU A 64 10.33 -2.35 -0.06
CA GLU A 64 11.26 -1.28 0.27
C GLU A 64 11.96 -0.74 -0.96
N ARG A 65 12.46 -1.65 -1.82
CA ARG A 65 13.10 -1.27 -3.08
C ARG A 65 12.12 -0.59 -4.03
N CYS A 66 10.94 -1.16 -4.27
CA CYS A 66 9.98 -0.53 -5.17
C CYS A 66 9.57 0.87 -4.63
N LEU A 67 9.28 1.05 -3.34
CA LEU A 67 8.90 2.35 -2.78
C LEU A 67 10.01 3.38 -2.79
N GLN A 68 11.25 2.97 -2.50
CA GLN A 68 12.41 3.85 -2.63
C GLN A 68 12.55 4.41 -4.04
N LEU A 69 12.20 3.62 -5.06
CA LEU A 69 12.28 4.07 -6.46
C LEU A 69 11.21 5.08 -6.82
N TYR A 70 9.98 4.87 -6.36
CA TYR A 70 8.91 5.86 -6.50
C TYR A 70 9.33 7.18 -5.84
N HIS A 71 9.91 7.10 -4.64
CA HIS A 71 10.43 8.25 -3.92
C HIS A 71 11.55 8.97 -4.69
N ASP A 72 12.60 8.25 -5.10
CA ASP A 72 13.80 8.82 -5.74
C ASP A 72 13.50 9.46 -7.10
N HIS A 73 12.59 8.86 -7.86
CA HIS A 73 12.17 9.38 -9.16
C HIS A 73 11.01 10.37 -9.07
N LYS A 74 10.54 10.69 -7.85
CA LYS A 74 9.39 11.58 -7.60
C LYS A 74 8.14 11.12 -8.35
N ILE A 75 7.96 9.82 -8.48
CA ILE A 75 6.79 9.21 -9.05
C ILE A 75 5.76 9.06 -7.94
N CYS A 76 4.60 9.68 -8.11
CA CYS A 76 3.49 9.54 -7.17
C CYS A 76 2.48 8.55 -7.75
N PRO A 77 2.23 7.41 -7.10
CA PRO A 77 1.19 6.51 -7.54
C PRO A 77 -0.17 7.18 -7.36
N GLN A 78 -1.10 6.95 -8.28
CA GLN A 78 -2.48 7.38 -8.08
C GLN A 78 -3.17 6.48 -7.07
N GLU A 79 -2.97 5.18 -7.19
CA GLU A 79 -3.56 4.18 -6.30
C GLU A 79 -2.46 3.33 -5.66
N PHE A 80 -2.62 3.06 -4.36
CA PHE A 80 -1.71 2.25 -3.56
C PHE A 80 -2.47 1.08 -2.94
N PHE A 81 -2.13 -0.14 -3.33
CA PHE A 81 -2.68 -1.38 -2.82
C PHE A 81 -1.58 -2.25 -2.24
N LEU A 82 -1.70 -2.53 -0.95
CA LEU A 82 -0.83 -3.45 -0.24
C LEU A 82 -1.65 -4.48 0.51
N SER A 83 -1.42 -5.76 0.20
CA SER A 83 -1.99 -6.88 0.93
C SER A 83 -0.87 -7.73 1.52
N MET A 84 -0.91 -7.96 2.84
CA MET A 84 0.09 -8.75 3.53
C MET A 84 -0.54 -9.80 4.44
N THR A 85 0.24 -10.80 4.80
CA THR A 85 -0.06 -11.63 5.97
C THR A 85 0.08 -10.80 7.24
N LYS A 86 -0.24 -11.40 8.38
CA LYS A 86 -0.18 -10.72 9.69
C LYS A 86 1.15 -9.97 9.87
N PRO A 87 1.14 -8.67 10.23
CA PRO A 87 2.37 -7.90 10.48
C PRO A 87 3.22 -8.52 11.58
N ASP A 88 4.52 -8.64 11.33
CA ASP A 88 5.55 -8.88 12.36
C ASP A 88 6.28 -7.57 12.63
N SER A 89 7.26 -7.59 13.54
CA SER A 89 8.02 -6.40 13.92
C SER A 89 8.64 -5.68 12.73
N GLU A 90 9.15 -6.42 11.74
CA GLU A 90 9.77 -5.81 10.56
C GLU A 90 8.74 -5.17 9.63
N SER A 91 7.63 -5.86 9.36
CA SER A 91 6.51 -5.34 8.59
C SER A 91 5.96 -4.05 9.20
N VAL A 92 5.85 -4.02 10.54
CA VAL A 92 5.37 -2.84 11.27
C VAL A 92 6.35 -1.67 11.09
N LEU A 93 7.66 -1.90 11.26
CA LEU A 93 8.66 -0.86 11.06
C LEU A 93 8.64 -0.31 9.62
N PHE A 94 8.54 -1.19 8.63
CA PHE A 94 8.39 -0.82 7.22
C PHE A 94 7.16 0.07 6.99
N LEU A 95 5.99 -0.33 7.48
CA LEU A 95 4.75 0.42 7.31
C LEU A 95 4.79 1.78 8.01
N TYR A 96 5.33 1.84 9.23
CA TYR A 96 5.48 3.09 9.97
C TYR A 96 6.49 4.05 9.32
N LYS A 97 7.46 3.54 8.56
CA LYS A 97 8.35 4.34 7.74
C LYS A 97 7.63 4.93 6.53
N TRP A 98 6.89 4.11 5.78
CA TRP A 98 6.39 4.51 4.47
C TRP A 98 5.02 5.17 4.49
N ILE A 99 4.07 4.75 5.35
CA ILE A 99 2.72 5.36 5.42
C ILE A 99 2.77 6.89 5.54
N PRO A 100 3.62 7.50 6.38
CA PRO A 100 3.71 8.95 6.45
C PRO A 100 4.21 9.62 5.17
N VAL A 101 5.12 8.97 4.44
CA VAL A 101 5.63 9.44 3.13
C VAL A 101 4.49 9.37 2.10
N LEU A 102 3.77 8.24 2.07
CA LEU A 102 2.62 8.04 1.18
C LEU A 102 1.51 9.08 1.41
N ALA A 103 1.27 9.45 2.67
CA ALA A 103 0.20 10.36 3.04
C ALA A 103 0.52 11.84 2.76
N ARG A 104 1.77 12.25 3.00
CA ARG A 104 2.19 13.67 2.93
C ARG A 104 2.91 14.04 1.64
N ASP A 105 3.78 13.16 1.17
CA ASP A 105 4.67 13.48 0.04
C ASP A 105 4.08 13.00 -1.28
N TRP A 106 3.26 11.96 -1.25
CA TRP A 106 2.65 11.39 -2.45
C TRP A 106 1.18 11.74 -2.52
N ALA A 107 0.75 12.33 -3.63
CA ALA A 107 -0.65 12.69 -3.84
C ALA A 107 -1.51 11.46 -4.22
N VAL A 108 -1.51 10.43 -3.38
CA VAL A 108 -2.28 9.19 -3.58
C VAL A 108 -3.78 9.50 -3.44
N GLU A 109 -4.58 9.05 -4.40
CA GLU A 109 -6.03 9.24 -4.42
C GLU A 109 -6.76 8.05 -3.82
N ALA A 110 -6.26 6.82 -4.02
CA ALA A 110 -6.83 5.62 -3.43
C ALA A 110 -5.79 4.84 -2.64
N PHE A 111 -6.06 4.55 -1.37
CA PHE A 111 -5.18 3.79 -0.50
C PHE A 111 -5.89 2.55 0.05
N SER A 112 -5.28 1.40 -0.14
CA SER A 112 -5.77 0.11 0.33
C SER A 112 -4.70 -0.63 1.10
N LEU A 113 -4.99 -0.95 2.35
CA LEU A 113 -4.12 -1.76 3.21
C LEU A 113 -4.93 -2.92 3.80
N SER A 114 -4.52 -4.13 3.48
CA SER A 114 -5.21 -5.36 3.89
C SER A 114 -4.26 -6.32 4.59
N PHE A 115 -4.68 -6.83 5.73
CA PHE A 115 -3.99 -7.90 6.46
C PHE A 115 -4.84 -9.16 6.53
N GLU A 116 -4.25 -10.31 6.20
CA GLU A 116 -4.88 -11.61 6.47
C GLU A 116 -5.03 -11.80 7.98
N THR A 117 -6.25 -11.69 8.46
CA THR A 117 -6.58 -11.73 9.88
C THR A 117 -7.15 -13.11 10.24
N ARG A 118 -6.36 -13.90 10.96
CA ARG A 118 -6.83 -15.15 11.61
C ARG A 118 -6.92 -15.04 13.14
N ALA A 119 -6.54 -13.89 13.73
CA ALA A 119 -6.48 -13.67 15.17
C ALA A 119 -6.69 -12.19 15.53
N ASN A 120 -6.98 -11.90 16.81
CA ASN A 120 -7.27 -10.58 17.42
C ASN A 120 -6.10 -9.56 17.41
N ALA A 121 -5.20 -9.63 16.44
CA ALA A 121 -4.08 -8.69 16.31
C ALA A 121 -4.34 -7.78 15.11
N PHE A 122 -4.62 -6.51 15.40
CA PHE A 122 -4.85 -5.46 14.41
C PHE A 122 -3.58 -4.62 14.23
N PHE A 123 -3.34 -4.10 13.03
CA PHE A 123 -2.26 -3.15 12.79
C PHE A 123 -2.66 -1.74 13.26
N ASP A 124 -1.92 -1.17 14.22
CA ASP A 124 -2.11 0.23 14.62
C ASP A 124 -1.80 1.17 13.46
N LEU A 125 -2.85 1.69 12.83
CA LEU A 125 -2.73 2.55 11.67
C LEU A 125 -2.22 3.94 12.10
N PRO A 126 -1.16 4.48 11.47
CA PRO A 126 -0.74 5.86 11.68
C PRO A 126 -1.84 6.85 11.26
N SER A 127 -2.20 7.78 12.16
CA SER A 127 -3.24 8.79 11.93
C SER A 127 -2.92 9.76 10.79
N VAL A 128 -1.63 9.96 10.49
CA VAL A 128 -1.15 10.79 9.37
C VAL A 128 -1.82 10.46 8.03
N LEU A 129 -2.29 9.22 7.84
CA LEU A 129 -2.99 8.86 6.61
C LEU A 129 -4.26 9.69 6.38
N PHE A 130 -4.92 10.12 7.45
CA PHE A 130 -6.14 10.95 7.39
C PHE A 130 -5.85 12.43 7.18
N GLU A 131 -4.59 12.87 7.33
CA GLU A 131 -4.15 14.23 7.03
C GLU A 131 -3.93 14.43 5.51
N SER A 132 -4.01 13.38 4.70
CA SER A 132 -3.78 13.45 3.26
C SER A 132 -4.88 14.22 2.55
N GLU A 133 -4.52 15.30 1.86
CA GLU A 133 -5.46 16.13 1.10
C GLU A 133 -5.88 15.50 -0.24
N SER A 134 -5.06 14.61 -0.81
CA SER A 134 -5.36 13.97 -2.11
C SER A 134 -6.24 12.74 -1.98
N LEU A 135 -6.33 12.16 -0.77
CA LEU A 135 -6.97 10.87 -0.54
C LEU A 135 -8.49 10.97 -0.71
N GLN A 136 -9.03 10.17 -1.62
CA GLN A 136 -10.45 10.10 -1.97
C GLN A 136 -11.06 8.75 -1.59
N SER A 137 -10.29 7.67 -1.66
CA SER A 137 -10.77 6.32 -1.33
C SER A 137 -9.83 5.63 -0.35
N LEU A 138 -10.39 5.11 0.74
CA LEU A 138 -9.65 4.40 1.79
C LEU A 138 -10.27 3.02 2.05
N TYR A 139 -9.49 1.97 1.83
CA TYR A 139 -9.89 0.58 2.06
C TYR A 139 -8.97 -0.06 3.10
N LEU A 140 -9.52 -0.45 4.24
CA LEU A 140 -8.73 -0.99 5.35
C LEU A 140 -9.30 -2.33 5.80
N THR A 141 -8.43 -3.33 5.89
CA THR A 141 -8.76 -4.64 6.47
C THR A 141 -7.75 -5.03 7.53
N GLY A 142 -8.20 -5.40 8.73
CA GLY A 142 -7.32 -5.82 9.82
C GLY A 142 -6.53 -4.69 10.51
N CYS A 143 -7.05 -3.46 10.46
CA CYS A 143 -6.41 -2.28 11.06
C CYS A 143 -7.08 -1.87 12.38
N ASN A 144 -6.30 -1.26 13.27
CA ASN A 144 -6.74 -0.60 14.49
C ASN A 144 -6.75 0.91 14.27
N LEU A 145 -7.93 1.50 14.43
CA LEU A 145 -8.22 2.93 14.24
C LEU A 145 -8.39 3.69 15.56
N SER A 146 -8.21 3.04 16.71
CA SER A 146 -8.33 3.69 18.04
C SER A 146 -7.39 4.88 18.24
N ARG A 147 -6.32 5.01 17.45
CA ARG A 147 -5.39 6.16 17.52
C ARG A 147 -5.85 7.34 16.66
N VAL A 148 -6.82 7.12 15.78
CA VAL A 148 -7.40 8.15 14.92
C VAL A 148 -8.38 9.03 15.70
N SER A 149 -9.03 8.48 16.74
CA SER A 149 -10.01 9.19 17.60
C SER A 149 -9.42 10.31 18.47
N CYS A 150 -8.10 10.39 18.61
CA CYS A 150 -7.43 11.39 19.45
C CYS A 150 -7.27 12.75 18.73
N PHE A 151 -7.60 12.81 17.45
CA PHE A 151 -7.52 14.03 16.66
C PHE A 151 -8.89 14.69 16.59
N ASP A 152 -8.91 16.02 16.62
CA ASP A 152 -10.13 16.81 16.44
C ASP A 152 -10.90 16.28 15.23
N LYS A 153 -12.21 16.08 15.37
CA LYS A 153 -13.12 15.55 14.34
C LYS A 153 -13.05 16.35 13.02
N GLU A 154 -12.40 17.51 13.04
CA GLU A 154 -12.15 18.41 11.91
C GLU A 154 -10.99 17.97 10.99
N ILE A 155 -10.15 17.01 11.38
CA ILE A 155 -8.95 16.56 10.62
C ILE A 155 -9.26 15.39 9.67
N LEU A 156 -10.48 14.84 9.69
CA LEU A 156 -10.87 13.81 8.72
C LEU A 156 -10.75 14.40 7.31
N SER A 157 -9.81 13.85 6.50
CA SER A 157 -9.54 14.24 5.12
C SER A 157 -10.80 14.76 4.42
N VAL A 158 -10.81 16.06 4.16
CA VAL A 158 -11.98 16.80 3.63
C VAL A 158 -12.43 16.24 2.27
N ASN A 159 -11.57 15.46 1.61
CA ASN A 159 -11.77 14.93 0.28
C ASN A 159 -12.11 13.43 0.22
N LEU A 160 -12.19 12.75 1.37
CA LEU A 160 -12.52 11.32 1.41
C LEU A 160 -13.98 11.10 0.98
N LYS A 161 -14.17 10.38 -0.13
CA LYS A 161 -15.47 10.05 -0.73
C LYS A 161 -15.89 8.62 -0.43
N GLU A 162 -14.91 7.71 -0.35
CA GLU A 162 -15.14 6.29 -0.15
C GLU A 162 -14.34 5.78 1.04
N LEU A 163 -15.03 5.13 1.97
CA LEU A 163 -14.43 4.49 3.12
C LEU A 163 -14.97 3.07 3.23
N CYS A 164 -14.08 2.08 3.12
CA CYS A 164 -14.40 0.67 3.27
C CYS A 164 -13.58 0.08 4.40
N LEU A 165 -14.25 -0.35 5.46
CA LEU A 165 -13.63 -0.92 6.64
C LEU A 165 -14.13 -2.35 6.82
N SER A 166 -13.20 -3.31 6.89
CA SER A 166 -13.52 -4.72 7.10
C SER A 166 -12.64 -5.28 8.20
N ASN A 167 -13.25 -5.92 9.21
CA ASN A 167 -12.51 -6.44 10.37
C ASN A 167 -11.50 -5.41 10.94
N VAL A 168 -12.01 -4.26 11.38
CA VAL A 168 -11.20 -3.20 11.99
C VAL A 168 -11.57 -3.05 13.47
N PHE A 169 -10.62 -2.60 14.28
CA PHE A 169 -10.87 -2.23 15.68
C PHE A 169 -11.03 -0.71 15.79
N ILE A 170 -12.15 -0.29 16.37
CA ILE A 170 -12.55 1.12 16.58
C ILE A 170 -12.93 1.23 18.06
N THR A 171 -12.43 2.24 18.78
CA THR A 171 -12.91 2.55 20.13
C THR A 171 -14.22 3.34 20.06
N GLU A 172 -15.10 3.18 21.06
CA GLU A 172 -16.48 3.71 21.05
C GLU A 172 -16.57 5.23 20.82
N ASP A 173 -15.48 5.96 21.08
CA ASP A 173 -15.37 7.43 20.96
C ASP A 173 -15.50 7.96 19.51
N ILE A 174 -15.41 7.11 18.48
CA ILE A 174 -15.44 7.50 17.04
C ILE A 174 -16.88 7.55 16.48
N LEU A 175 -17.86 6.92 17.14
CA LEU A 175 -19.22 6.74 16.59
C LEU A 175 -20.25 7.80 17.00
N GLU A 176 -19.85 8.81 17.78
CA GLU A 176 -20.68 9.98 18.14
C GLU A 176 -20.44 11.20 17.24
#